data_AF-A0A6I5RUA3-F1
#
_entry.id   AF-A0A6I5RUA3-F1
#
_cell.length_a   1.000
_cell.length_b   1.000
_cell.length_c   1.000
_cell.angle_alpha   90.00
_cell.angle_beta   90.00
_cell.angle_gamma   90.00
#
_symmetry.space_group_name_H-M   'P 1'
#
loop_
_entity.id
_entity.type
_entity.pdbx_description
1 polymer ?
#
loop_
_entity_poly.entity_id
_entity_poly.type
_entity_poly.pdbx_seq_one_letter_code
_entity_poly.pdbx_strand_id
1 'polypeptide(L)' 'MKPRTFRKRLREIGILTQSGELASKHRDRGYLYVDARSRWNPSINTFSHYSVVIVKEKGVAWLAKQLGLEVTQQSKDNVA' A
#
# COMPACT_ATOMS: atom_id res chain seq x y z
N MET A 1 -4.09 13.35 1.08
CA MET A 1 -2.79 13.23 0.36
C MET A 1 -3.02 12.63 -1.03
N LYS A 2 -2.32 13.09 -2.08
CA LYS A 2 -2.44 12.53 -3.44
C LYS A 2 -1.76 11.14 -3.54
N PRO A 3 -2.26 10.19 -4.36
CA PRO A 3 -1.71 8.84 -4.46
C PRO A 3 -0.21 8.77 -4.80
N ARG A 4 0.29 9.68 -5.64
CA ARG A 4 1.72 9.70 -6.03
C ARG A 4 2.63 10.05 -4.84
N THR A 5 2.24 11.05 -4.06
CA THR A 5 2.96 11.48 -2.85
C THR A 5 2.96 10.40 -1.80
N PHE A 6 1.85 9.68 -1.63
CA PHE A 6 1.75 8.55 -0.71
C PHE A 6 2.76 7.46 -1.05
N ARG A 7 2.78 6.99 -2.32
CA ARG A 7 3.75 5.96 -2.75
C ARG A 7 5.19 6.41 -2.58
N LYS A 8 5.49 7.69 -2.82
CA LYS A 8 6.83 8.24 -2.59
C LYS A 8 7.23 8.11 -1.12
N ARG A 9 6.36 8.53 -0.20
CA ARG A 9 6.58 8.40 1.25
C ARG A 9 6.81 6.94 1.65
N LEU A 10 6.03 6.01 1.13
CA LEU A 10 6.20 4.58 1.42
C LEU A 10 7.56 4.02 0.97
N ARG A 11 8.14 4.56 -0.11
CA ARG A 11 9.51 4.22 -0.53
C ARG A 11 10.55 4.86 0.37
N GLU A 12 10.37 6.12 0.73
CA GLU A 12 11.28 6.86 1.63
C GLU A 12 11.43 6.17 3.00
N ILE A 13 10.34 5.60 3.54
CA ILE A 13 10.36 4.82 4.79
C ILE A 13 10.71 3.33 4.59
N GLY A 14 10.96 2.91 3.35
CA GLY A 14 11.39 1.55 3.00
C GLY A 14 10.32 0.47 3.16
N ILE A 15 9.04 0.83 3.14
CA ILE A 15 7.92 -0.14 3.05
C ILE A 15 7.82 -0.67 1.63
N LEU A 16 7.95 0.21 0.65
CA LEU A 16 8.04 -0.15 -0.77
C LEU A 16 9.49 -0.06 -1.25
N THR A 17 9.85 -0.92 -2.20
CA THR A 17 11.09 -0.82 -2.97
C THR A 17 11.03 0.35 -3.97
N GLN A 18 12.16 0.67 -4.59
CA GLN A 18 12.21 1.68 -5.65
C GLN A 18 11.27 1.34 -6.82
N SER A 19 11.15 0.05 -7.17
CA SER A 19 10.21 -0.46 -8.18
C SER A 19 8.74 -0.41 -7.74
N GLY A 20 8.45 -0.14 -6.47
CA GLY A 20 7.10 -0.05 -5.93
C GLY A 20 6.53 -1.36 -5.42
N GLU A 21 7.38 -2.37 -5.24
CA GLU A 21 7.00 -3.66 -4.65
C GLU A 21 7.08 -3.62 -3.13
N LEU A 22 6.38 -4.52 -2.44
CA LEU A 22 6.50 -4.64 -0.99
C LEU A 22 7.90 -5.15 -0.63
N ALA A 23 8.62 -4.40 0.21
CA ALA A 23 9.95 -4.82 0.68
C ALA A 23 9.85 -6.12 1.49
N SER A 24 10.75 -7.08 1.22
CA SER A 24 10.71 -8.43 1.80
C SER A 24 10.61 -8.44 3.33
N LYS A 25 11.25 -7.47 4.01
CA LYS A 25 11.21 -7.32 5.48
C LYS A 25 9.79 -7.14 6.07
N HIS A 26 8.79 -6.81 5.23
CA HIS A 26 7.41 -6.56 5.65
C HIS A 26 6.40 -7.62 5.18
N ARG A 27 6.79 -8.58 4.32
CA ARG A 27 5.87 -9.53 3.68
C ARG A 27 5.18 -10.46 4.69
N ASP A 28 5.90 -10.91 5.71
CA ASP A 28 5.41 -11.93 6.66
C ASP A 28 5.06 -11.38 8.04
N ARG A 29 4.98 -10.04 8.18
CA ARG A 29 4.68 -9.39 9.47
C ARG A 29 3.18 -9.27 9.79
N GLY A 30 2.32 -9.73 8.88
CA GLY A 30 0.87 -9.73 9.08
C GLY A 30 0.16 -8.37 8.91
N TYR A 31 0.88 -7.30 8.57
CA TYR A 31 0.28 -5.97 8.34
C TYR A 31 -0.08 -5.70 6.88
N LEU A 32 0.74 -6.20 5.96
CA LEU A 32 0.63 -5.99 4.53
C LEU A 32 0.66 -7.36 3.86
N TYR A 33 0.04 -7.47 2.69
CA TYR A 33 0.24 -8.62 1.80
C TYR A 33 0.30 -8.15 0.36
N VAL A 34 0.79 -9.03 -0.51
CA VAL A 34 0.89 -8.79 -1.94
C VAL A 34 -0.09 -9.68 -2.67
N ASP A 35 -0.89 -9.07 -3.54
CA ASP A 35 -1.73 -9.76 -4.50
C ASP A 35 -1.11 -9.63 -5.89
N ALA A 36 -0.63 -10.74 -6.43
CA ALA A 36 0.02 -10.78 -7.74
C ALA A 36 -1.04 -10.83 -8.83
N ARG A 37 -0.97 -9.90 -9.77
CA ARG A 37 -1.94 -9.75 -10.85
C ARG A 37 -1.23 -9.73 -12.20
N SER A 38 -1.99 -10.11 -13.21
CA SER A 38 -1.57 -10.03 -14.60
C SER A 38 -2.64 -9.33 -15.41
N ARG A 39 -2.22 -8.53 -16.39
CA ARG A 39 -3.12 -7.96 -17.40
C ARG A 39 -2.52 -8.15 -18.77
N TRP A 40 -3.36 -8.40 -19.77
CA TRP A 40 -2.91 -8.30 -21.16
C TRP A 40 -2.50 -6.86 -21.44
N ASN A 41 -1.32 -6.68 -22.05
CA ASN A 41 -0.83 -5.38 -22.48
C ASN A 41 -0.65 -5.37 -24.00
N PRO A 42 -1.55 -4.69 -24.74
CA PRO A 42 -1.49 -4.66 -26.21
C PRO A 42 -0.27 -3.91 -26.74
N SER A 43 0.35 -3.01 -25.95
CA SER A 43 1.52 -2.26 -26.44
C SER A 43 2.77 -3.12 -26.59
N ILE A 44 2.87 -4.21 -25.82
CA ILE A 44 3.98 -5.17 -25.85
C ILE A 44 3.54 -6.56 -26.30
N ASN A 45 2.26 -6.72 -26.69
CA ASN A 45 1.64 -7.97 -27.10
C ASN A 45 1.90 -9.15 -26.15
N THR A 46 1.92 -8.90 -24.85
CA THR A 46 2.11 -9.93 -23.82
C THR A 46 1.47 -9.53 -22.49
N PHE A 47 1.46 -10.45 -21.51
CA PHE A 47 0.98 -10.18 -20.17
C PHE A 47 1.97 -9.34 -19.36
N SER A 48 1.50 -8.20 -18.85
CA SER A 48 2.21 -7.43 -17.83
C SER A 48 1.83 -7.95 -16.44
N HIS A 49 2.84 -8.34 -15.67
CA HIS A 49 2.71 -8.84 -14.31
C HIS A 49 3.02 -7.71 -13.33
N TYR A 50 2.15 -7.53 -12.34
CA TYR A 50 2.32 -6.49 -11.33
C TYR A 50 1.75 -6.94 -9.99
N SER A 51 2.32 -6.39 -8.92
CA SER A 51 1.94 -6.71 -7.56
C SER A 51 1.15 -5.54 -6.95
N VAL A 52 0.00 -5.83 -6.36
CA VAL A 52 -0.77 -4.87 -5.58
C VAL A 52 -0.50 -5.10 -4.10
N VAL A 53 -0.04 -4.05 -3.42
CA VAL A 53 0.16 -4.10 -1.96
C VAL A 53 -1.15 -3.74 -1.29
N ILE A 54 -1.65 -4.64 -0.45
CA ILE A 54 -2.89 -4.48 0.29
C ILE A 54 -2.57 -4.42 1.78
N VAL A 55 -3.24 -3.50 2.47
CA VAL A 55 -3.13 -3.31 3.91
C VAL A 55 -4.20 -4.16 4.59
N LYS A 56 -3.81 -5.00 5.55
CA LYS A 56 -4.78 -5.72 6.40
C LYS A 56 -5.35 -4.76 7.44
N GLU A 57 -6.47 -5.11 8.06
CA GLU A 57 -7.11 -4.30 9.10
C GLU A 57 -6.12 -3.83 10.20
N LYS A 58 -5.39 -4.78 10.79
CA LYS A 58 -4.34 -4.50 11.79
C LYS A 58 -3.19 -3.64 11.25
N GLY A 59 -2.97 -3.67 9.94
CA GLY A 59 -1.95 -2.91 9.25
C GLY A 59 -2.28 -1.44 9.09
N VAL A 60 -3.55 -1.02 9.21
CA VAL A 60 -3.96 0.38 9.07
C VAL A 60 -3.35 1.24 10.17
N ALA A 61 -3.55 0.87 11.44
CA ALA A 61 -2.98 1.58 12.58
C ALA A 61 -1.44 1.55 12.56
N TRP A 62 -0.86 0.40 12.20
CA TRP A 62 0.58 0.26 12.06
C TRP A 62 1.14 1.22 10.98
N LEU A 63 0.51 1.27 9.81
CA LEU A 63 0.95 2.10 8.69
C LEU A 63 0.81 3.59 9.01
N ALA A 64 -0.28 3.99 9.66
CA ALA A 64 -0.49 5.36 10.11
C ALA A 64 0.62 5.81 11.06
N LYS A 65 1.01 4.96 12.03
CA LYS A 65 2.15 5.22 12.93
C LYS A 65 3.46 5.43 12.16
N GLN A 66 3.73 4.60 11.14
CA GLN A 66 4.94 4.76 10.31
C GLN A 66 4.95 6.08 9.51
N LEU A 67 3.77 6.62 9.20
CA LEU A 67 3.61 7.86 8.45
C LEU A 67 3.48 9.10 9.35
N GLY A 68 3.47 8.92 10.68
CA GLY A 68 3.21 10.00 11.62
C GLY A 68 1.81 10.58 11.48
N LEU A 69 0.83 9.77 11.06
CA LEU A 69 -0.56 10.18 10.89
C LEU A 69 -1.37 9.69 12.09
N GLU A 70 -2.23 10.56 12.61
CA GLU A 70 -3.27 10.15 13.56
C GLU A 70 -4.43 9.50 12.80
N VAL A 71 -4.84 8.32 13.26
CA VAL A 71 -6.03 7.65 12.75
C VAL A 71 -7.22 8.18 13.53
N THR A 72 -7.97 9.10 12.94
CA THR A 72 -9.24 9.55 13.50
C THR A 72 -10.35 8.60 13.07
N GLN A 73 -11.07 8.02 14.03
CA GLN A 73 -12.34 7.36 13.75
C GLN A 73 -13.41 8.44 13.66
N GLN A 74 -13.93 8.68 12.47
CA GLN A 74 -15.17 9.44 12.34
C GLN A 74 -16.33 8.50 12.67
N SER A 75 -16.95 8.68 13.84
CA SER A 75 -18.24 8.04 14.11
C SER A 75 -19.29 8.65 13.18
N LYS A 76 -20.17 7.81 12.64
CA LYS A 76 -21.21 8.19 11.67
C LYS A 76 -22.39 8.95 12.33
N ASP A 77 -22.19 9.46 13.54
CA ASP A 77 -23.21 10.16 14.34
C ASP A 77 -23.09 11.69 14.24
N ASN A 78 -22.11 12.21 13.51
CA ASN A 78 -21.94 13.65 13.23
C ASN A 78 -22.36 14.00 11.79
N VAL A 79 -23.54 13.54 11.39
CA VAL A 79 -24.28 14.09 10.26
C VAL A 79 -25.69 14.37 10.77
N ALA A 80 -25.85 15.55 11.37
CA ALA A 80 -27.14 16.15 11.71
C ALA A 80 -27.38 17.35 10.79
#